data_AF-A0A1B0Z1Q9-F1
#
_entry.id   AF-A0A1B0Z1Q9-F1
#
_cell.length_a   1.000
_cell.length_b   1.000
_cell.length_c   1.000
_cell.angle_alpha   90.00
_cell.angle_beta   90.00
_cell.angle_gamma   90.00
#
_symmetry.space_group_name_H-M   'P 1'
#
loop_
_entity.id
_entity.type
_entity.pdbx_description
1 polymer ?
#
loop_
_entity_poly.entity_id
_entity_poly.type
_entity_poly.pdbx_seq_one_letter_code
_entity_poly.pdbx_strand_id
1 'polypeptide(L)' 'MKDHHIPVEGHLDLVRDSTSHAIINKNVGAYEQAKRRAAAAQAQRDEIRDTNREINHLKSEIHEIKNLLKELVGNSS' A
#
# COMPACT_ATOMS: atom_id res chain seq x y z
N MET A 1 -22.42 1.10 -32.87
CA MET A 1 -21.78 2.36 -32.48
C MET A 1 -20.40 2.35 -33.09
N LYS A 2 -20.05 3.34 -33.93
CA LYS A 2 -18.69 3.44 -34.46
C LYS A 2 -17.84 4.06 -33.35
N ASP A 3 -16.85 3.32 -32.88
CA ASP A 3 -15.92 3.81 -31.86
C ASP A 3 -15.13 5.00 -32.42
N HIS A 4 -15.34 6.16 -31.81
CA HIS A 4 -14.81 7.45 -32.19
C HIS A 4 -13.37 7.67 -31.67
N HIS A 5 -12.53 6.64 -31.72
CA HIS A 5 -11.17 6.70 -31.18
C HIS A 5 -10.14 7.00 -32.29
N ILE A 6 -9.52 8.17 -32.20
CA ILE A 6 -8.49 8.64 -33.15
C ILE A 6 -7.12 8.43 -32.50
N PRO A 7 -6.17 7.71 -33.13
CA PRO A 7 -4.83 7.54 -32.57
C PRO A 7 -4.11 8.88 -32.43
N VAL A 8 -3.32 9.03 -31.36
CA VAL A 8 -2.49 10.23 -31.15
C VAL A 8 -1.16 10.06 -31.88
N GLU A 9 -0.77 11.06 -32.66
CA GLU A 9 0.49 11.04 -33.41
C GLU A 9 1.69 10.86 -32.47
N GLY A 10 2.61 9.97 -32.84
CA GLY A 10 3.79 9.63 -32.03
C GLY A 10 3.52 8.74 -30.80
N HIS A 11 2.27 8.38 -30.51
CA HIS A 11 1.91 7.62 -29.31
C HIS A 11 0.95 6.46 -29.61
N LEU A 12 1.51 5.25 -29.77
CA LEU A 12 0.77 4.01 -30.08
C LEU A 12 -0.31 3.64 -29.05
N ASP A 13 -0.04 3.93 -27.78
CA ASP A 13 -0.90 3.54 -26.66
C ASP A 13 -1.97 4.59 -26.32
N LEU A 14 -1.96 5.75 -26.99
CA LEU A 14 -2.88 6.85 -26.71
C LEU A 14 -3.89 7.01 -27.84
N VAL A 15 -5.16 7.10 -27.46
CA VAL A 15 -6.26 7.40 -28.37
C VAL A 15 -7.04 8.60 -27.87
N ARG A 16 -7.44 9.49 -28.78
CA ARG A 16 -8.35 10.60 -28.51
C ARG A 16 -9.77 10.16 -28.80
N ASP A 17 -10.67 10.30 -27.84
CA ASP A 17 -12.09 10.18 -28.10
C ASP A 17 -12.57 11.42 -28.87
N SER A 18 -13.20 11.25 -30.04
CA SER A 18 -13.66 12.35 -30.88
C SER A 18 -14.93 13.02 -30.34
N THR A 19 -15.58 12.46 -29.33
CA THR A 19 -16.74 13.08 -28.68
C THR A 19 -16.28 13.99 -27.55
N SER A 20 -15.60 13.44 -26.54
CA SER A 20 -15.14 14.18 -25.35
C SER A 20 -13.81 14.91 -25.53
N HIS A 21 -13.08 14.64 -26.61
CA HIS A 21 -11.72 15.11 -26.86
C HIS A 21 -10.68 14.64 -25.82
N ALA A 22 -11.06 13.71 -24.92
CA ALA A 22 -10.19 13.16 -23.90
C ALA A 22 -9.10 12.26 -24.52
N ILE A 23 -7.90 12.28 -23.94
CA ILE A 23 -6.81 11.36 -24.27
C ILE A 23 -6.88 10.16 -23.34
N ILE A 24 -7.09 8.98 -23.92
CA ILE A 24 -7.27 7.72 -23.21
C ILE A 24 -6.04 6.85 -23.47
N ASN A 25 -5.44 6.35 -22.39
CA ASN A 25 -4.39 5.35 -22.46
C ASN A 25 -5.00 3.96 -22.61
N LYS A 26 -4.69 3.27 -23.71
CA LYS A 26 -5.17 1.91 -24.03
C LYS A 26 -4.18 0.82 -23.59
N ASN A 27 -3.03 1.19 -23.01
CA ASN A 27 -2.04 0.24 -22.53
C ASN A 27 -2.52 -0.46 -21.25
N VAL A 28 -3.22 -1.59 -21.45
CA VAL A 28 -3.70 -2.44 -20.37
C VAL A 28 -2.55 -2.99 -19.53
N GLY A 29 -1.40 -3.27 -20.15
CA GLY A 29 -0.20 -3.78 -19.47
C GLY A 29 0.35 -2.80 -18.44
N ALA A 30 0.47 -1.52 -18.80
CA ALA A 30 0.91 -0.45 -17.91
C ALA A 30 -0.06 -0.26 -16.73
N TYR A 31 -1.37 -0.34 -16.99
CA TYR A 31 -2.40 -0.25 -15.97
C TYR A 31 -2.34 -1.42 -14.97
N GLU A 32 -2.25 -2.66 -15.47
CA GLU A 32 -2.15 -3.85 -14.62
C GLU A 32 -0.83 -3.86 -13.83
N GLN A 33 0.27 -3.41 -14.42
CA GLN A 33 1.53 -3.26 -13.71
C GLN A 33 1.44 -2.20 -12.60
N ALA A 34 0.78 -1.06 -12.87
CA ALA A 34 0.57 -0.02 -11.88
C ALA A 34 -0.30 -0.52 -10.71
N LYS A 35 -1.37 -1.25 -10.99
CA LYS A 35 -2.19 -1.92 -9.96
C LYS A 35 -1.37 -2.87 -9.10
N ARG A 36 -0.58 -3.75 -9.72
CA ARG A 36 0.28 -4.70 -8.99
C ARG A 36 1.27 -3.98 -8.09
N ARG A 37 1.91 -2.89 -8.57
CA ARG A 37 2.81 -2.07 -7.76
C ARG A 37 2.09 -1.43 -6.57
N ALA A 38 0.90 -0.87 -6.79
CA ALA A 38 0.11 -0.26 -5.72
C ALA A 38 -0.30 -1.30 -4.66
N ALA A 39 -0.76 -2.47 -5.10
CA ALA A 39 -1.12 -3.58 -4.20
C ALA A 39 0.09 -4.08 -3.39
N ALA A 40 1.24 -4.27 -4.04
CA ALA A 40 2.47 -4.69 -3.36
C ALA A 40 2.95 -3.65 -2.34
N ALA A 41 2.91 -2.37 -2.69
CA ALA A 41 3.26 -1.29 -1.77
C ALA A 41 2.29 -1.21 -0.58
N GLN A 42 1.00 -1.47 -0.81
CA GLN A 42 0.01 -1.53 0.26
C GLN A 42 0.27 -2.72 1.19
N ALA A 43 0.47 -3.92 0.65
CA ALA A 43 0.79 -5.11 1.43
C ALA A 43 2.05 -4.92 2.30
N GLN A 44 3.10 -4.32 1.73
CA GLN A 44 4.32 -4.01 2.47
C GLN A 44 4.08 -3.01 3.62
N ARG A 45 3.23 -1.99 3.39
CA ARG A 45 2.88 -1.03 4.45
C ARG A 45 2.08 -1.68 5.57
N ASP A 46 1.16 -2.58 5.23
CA ASP A 46 0.37 -3.31 6.20
C ASP A 46 1.25 -4.24 7.04
N GLU A 47 2.19 -4.95 6.42
CA GLU A 47 3.19 -5.77 7.12
C GLU A 47 4.00 -4.94 8.12
N ILE A 48 4.57 -3.81 7.70
CA ILE A 48 5.31 -2.91 8.60
C ILE A 48 4.45 -2.43 9.77
N ARG A 49 3.18 -2.11 9.50
CA ARG A 49 2.25 -1.64 10.53
C ARG A 49 1.95 -2.74 11.56
N ASP A 50 1.76 -3.96 11.09
CA ASP A 50 1.46 -5.09 11.95
C ASP A 50 2.68 -5.49 12.79
N THR A 51 3.88 -5.52 12.21
CA THR A 51 5.14 -5.68 12.98
C THR A 51 5.32 -4.59 14.03
N ASN A 52 5.01 -3.32 13.71
CA ASN A 52 5.08 -2.23 14.69
C ASN A 52 4.10 -2.41 15.86
N ARG A 53 2.93 -3.00 15.62
CA ARG A 53 1.97 -3.32 16.69
C ARG A 53 2.52 -4.41 17.59
N GLU A 54 3.08 -5.47 17.00
CA GLU A 54 3.72 -6.55 17.75
C GLU A 54 4.87 -6.04 18.62
N ILE A 55 5.73 -5.15 18.08
CA ILE A 55 6.81 -4.52 18.85
C ILE A 55 6.25 -3.75 20.05
N ASN A 56 5.18 -2.99 19.87
CA ASN A 56 4.57 -2.24 20.97
C ASN A 56 3.92 -3.16 22.01
N HIS A 57 3.32 -4.27 21.56
CA HIS A 57 2.79 -5.29 22.45
C HIS A 57 3.90 -5.90 23.32
N LEU A 58 4.98 -6.39 22.70
CA LEU A 58 6.15 -6.93 23.40
C LEU A 58 6.75 -5.92 24.38
N LYS A 59 6.84 -4.65 23.98
CA LYS A 59 7.32 -3.58 24.86
C LYS A 59 6.43 -3.42 26.11
N SER A 60 5.11 -3.54 25.95
CA SER A 60 4.16 -3.49 27.07
C SER A 60 4.34 -4.68 28.01
N GLU A 61 4.42 -5.91 27.46
CA GLU A 61 4.63 -7.12 28.25
C GLU A 61 5.96 -7.08 29.03
N ILE A 62 7.04 -6.59 28.41
CA ILE A 62 8.33 -6.41 29.09
C ILE A 62 8.22 -5.39 30.22
N HIS A 63 7.47 -4.31 30.01
CA HIS A 63 7.25 -3.31 31.04
C HIS A 63 6.49 -3.89 32.24
N GLU A 64 5.48 -4.72 31.97
CA GLU A 64 4.71 -5.43 32.98
C GLU A 64 5.59 -6.42 33.75
N ILE A 65 6.36 -7.27 33.06
CA ILE A 65 7.34 -8.18 33.68
C ILE A 65 8.31 -7.41 34.57
N LYS A 66 8.85 -6.28 34.09
CA LYS A 66 9.74 -5.43 34.88
C LYS A 66 9.06 -4.92 36.17
N ASN A 67 7.79 -4.55 36.10
CA ASN A 67 7.06 -4.07 37.27
C ASN A 67 6.80 -5.21 38.26
N LEU A 68 6.38 -6.39 37.78
CA LEU A 68 6.21 -7.58 38.62
C LEU A 68 7.51 -7.96 39.34
N LEU A 69 8.65 -7.95 38.64
CA LEU A 69 9.95 -8.23 39.25
C LEU A 69 10.33 -7.21 40.32
N LYS A 70 10.02 -5.93 40.11
CA LYS A 70 10.24 -4.88 41.11
C LYS A 70 9.35 -5.06 42.33
N GLU A 71 8.09 -5.45 42.17
CA GLU A 71 7.19 -5.72 43.29
C GLU A 71 7.66 -6.91 44.12
N LEU A 72 8.12 -7.98 43.47
CA LEU A 72 8.67 -9.16 44.16
C LEU A 72 9.93 -8.83 44.96
N VAL A 73 10.88 -8.11 44.36
CA VAL A 73 12.14 -7.74 45.03
C VAL A 73 11.92 -6.62 46.06
N GLY A 74 11.03 -5.67 45.78
CA GLY A 74 10.71 -4.54 46.65
C GLY A 74 9.90 -4.92 47.89
N ASN A 75 9.08 -5.97 47.82
CA ASN A 75 8.36 -6.52 48.98
C ASN A 75 9.21 -7.47 49.84
N SER A 76 10.49 -7.67 49.50
CA SER A 76 11.42 -8.54 50.23
C SER A 76 12.25 -7.78 51.29
N SER A 77 11.75 -6.67 51.83
CA SER A 77 12.38 -5.86 52.89
C SER A 77 11.43 -5.57 54.03
#